data_AF-A0A1B7NI01-F1
#
_entry.id   AF-A0A1B7NI01-F1
#
_cell.length_a   1.000
_cell.length_b   1.000
_cell.length_c   1.000
_cell.angle_alpha   90.00
_cell.angle_beta   90.00
_cell.angle_gamma   90.00
#
_symmetry.space_group_name_H-M   'P 1'
#
loop_
_entity.id
_entity.type
_entity.pdbx_description
1 polymer ?
#
loop_
_entity_poly.entity_id
_entity_poly.type
_entity_poly.pdbx_seq_one_letter_code
_entity_poly.pdbx_strand_id
1 'polypeptide(L)'
;MPKVVSRSAVSSSTDARPTASAAAALRVYYCICGEFILVIEKNLTALPKRQTDGATIIRTHDSGNDKAVVFKLNANSSDAVLVERSGGHERQYRFSCPRCNLLVGYQSTPPPVKSGPFLYILRGALTQMQGQVPRDAFDGEIDLELSEGVTQ
;
A
#
# COMPACT_ATOMS: atom_id res chain seq x y z
N MET A 1 -0.38 25.09 -48.87
CA MET A 1 -0.48 23.85 -48.05
C MET A 1 -1.27 24.20 -46.79
N PRO A 2 -2.47 23.64 -46.57
CA PRO A 2 -3.25 23.96 -45.38
C PRO A 2 -2.75 23.16 -44.18
N LYS A 3 -2.41 23.87 -43.10
CA LYS A 3 -1.89 23.29 -41.85
C LYS A 3 -3.06 22.71 -41.05
N VAL A 4 -3.16 21.38 -41.01
CA VAL A 4 -4.15 20.68 -40.17
C VAL A 4 -3.77 20.87 -38.70
N VAL A 5 -4.69 21.43 -37.92
CA VAL A 5 -4.56 21.55 -36.45
C VAL A 5 -5.65 20.68 -35.83
N SER A 6 -5.25 19.57 -35.20
CA SER A 6 -6.17 18.70 -34.48
C SER A 6 -6.61 19.36 -33.18
N ARG A 7 -7.89 19.71 -33.07
CA ARG A 7 -8.49 20.09 -31.78
C ARG A 7 -9.07 18.82 -31.15
N SER A 8 -8.40 18.30 -30.14
CA SER A 8 -8.90 17.19 -29.33
C SER A 8 -10.15 17.67 -28.58
N ALA A 9 -11.30 17.07 -28.87
CA ALA A 9 -12.51 17.28 -28.09
C ALA A 9 -12.42 16.45 -26.80
N VAL A 10 -12.37 17.13 -25.66
CA VAL A 10 -12.54 16.47 -24.36
C VAL A 10 -14.03 16.46 -24.05
N SER A 11 -14.68 15.31 -24.23
CA SER A 11 -16.04 15.09 -23.77
C SER A 11 -16.04 14.85 -22.26
N SER A 12 -16.43 15.86 -21.48
CA SER A 12 -16.76 15.70 -20.07
C SER A 12 -18.28 15.74 -19.91
N SER A 13 -18.89 14.57 -19.67
CA SER A 13 -20.31 14.45 -19.34
C SER A 13 -20.52 14.70 -17.85
N THR A 14 -20.82 15.95 -17.49
CA THR A 14 -21.11 16.37 -16.10
C THR A 14 -22.54 16.03 -15.65
N ASP A 15 -23.37 15.40 -16.48
CA ASP A 15 -24.80 15.19 -16.24
C ASP A 15 -25.24 13.71 -16.19
N ALA A 16 -24.36 12.82 -15.71
CA ALA A 16 -24.73 11.46 -15.38
C ALA A 16 -24.93 11.34 -13.87
N ARG A 17 -26.11 10.87 -13.43
CA ARG A 17 -26.32 10.46 -12.02
C ARG A 17 -25.17 9.51 -11.63
N PRO A 18 -24.50 9.72 -10.47
CA PRO A 18 -23.40 8.87 -10.07
C PRO A 18 -23.90 7.43 -10.01
N THR A 19 -23.35 6.59 -10.88
CA THR A 19 -23.56 5.13 -10.82
C THR A 19 -22.97 4.62 -9.50
N ALA A 20 -23.39 3.44 -9.03
CA ALA A 20 -22.80 2.83 -7.82
C ALA A 20 -21.26 2.74 -7.87
N SER A 21 -20.69 2.68 -9.08
CA SER A 21 -19.27 2.76 -9.40
C SER A 21 -18.62 4.14 -9.15
N ALA A 22 -19.39 5.24 -9.22
CA ALA A 22 -18.92 6.58 -8.85
C ALA A 22 -18.96 6.81 -7.33
N ALA A 23 -19.75 6.05 -6.57
CA ALA A 23 -19.82 6.13 -5.11
C ALA A 23 -18.64 5.44 -4.41
N ALA A 24 -18.02 4.44 -5.04
CA ALA A 24 -16.83 3.76 -4.53
C ALA A 24 -15.57 4.29 -5.24
N ALA A 25 -15.13 5.49 -4.88
CA ALA A 25 -13.87 6.04 -5.38
C ALA A 25 -12.69 5.18 -4.90
N LEU A 26 -12.19 4.28 -5.76
CA LEU A 26 -10.98 3.50 -5.51
C LEU A 26 -9.78 4.44 -5.41
N ARG A 27 -8.93 4.21 -4.42
CA ARG A 27 -7.70 4.98 -4.20
C ARG A 27 -6.54 4.23 -4.82
N VAL A 28 -5.70 4.97 -5.53
CA VAL A 28 -4.49 4.46 -6.16
C VAL A 28 -3.27 4.94 -5.37
N TYR A 29 -2.34 4.02 -5.15
CA TYR A 29 -1.07 4.28 -4.50
C TYR A 29 0.09 3.79 -5.36
N TYR A 30 1.14 4.61 -5.37
CA TYR A 30 2.37 4.41 -6.10
C TYR A 30 3.51 4.14 -5.13
N CYS A 31 4.53 3.42 -5.60
CA CYS A 31 5.84 3.40 -4.97
C CYS A 31 6.44 4.81 -5.00
N ILE A 32 7.41 5.10 -4.14
CA ILE A 32 8.21 6.34 -4.19
C ILE A 32 8.87 6.60 -5.55
N CYS A 33 9.18 5.55 -6.32
CA CYS A 33 9.72 5.70 -7.68
C CYS A 33 8.65 6.10 -8.72
N GLY A 34 7.36 6.05 -8.35
CA GLY A 34 6.22 6.33 -9.22
C GLY A 34 5.61 5.10 -9.90
N GLU A 35 6.04 3.89 -9.54
CA GLU A 35 5.42 2.65 -10.05
C GLU A 35 4.05 2.42 -9.41
N PHE A 36 3.07 1.91 -10.15
CA PHE A 36 1.74 1.61 -9.60
C PHE A 36 1.81 0.33 -8.74
N ILE A 37 1.40 0.41 -7.47
CA ILE A 37 1.51 -0.71 -6.52
C ILE A 37 0.17 -1.18 -5.97
N LEU A 38 -0.71 -0.27 -5.55
CA LEU A 38 -1.93 -0.67 -4.83
C LEU A 38 -3.12 0.13 -5.30
N VAL A 39 -4.21 -0.56 -5.62
CA VAL A 39 -5.55 0.03 -5.72
C VAL A 39 -6.43 -0.55 -4.62
N ILE A 40 -7.10 0.30 -3.84
CA ILE A 40 -7.84 -0.09 -2.64
C ILE A 40 -9.05 0.83 -2.42
N GLU A 41 -10.16 0.28 -1.93
CA GLU A 41 -11.38 1.07 -1.69
C GLU A 41 -11.28 2.00 -0.46
N LYS A 42 -10.43 1.66 0.53
CA LYS A 42 -10.24 2.42 1.78
C LYS A 42 -8.97 3.27 1.75
N ASN A 43 -8.95 4.36 2.52
CA ASN A 43 -7.73 5.14 2.72
C ASN A 43 -6.78 4.36 3.64
N LEU A 44 -5.49 4.28 3.30
CA LEU A 44 -4.49 3.61 4.15
C LEU A 44 -4.39 4.26 5.54
N THR A 45 -4.64 5.56 5.65
CA THR A 45 -4.64 6.27 6.95
C THR A 45 -5.85 5.94 7.83
N ALA A 46 -6.93 5.43 7.25
CA ALA A 46 -8.15 5.04 7.97
C ALA A 46 -8.13 3.56 8.40
N LEU A 47 -7.13 2.80 7.95
CA LEU A 47 -6.96 1.41 8.32
C LEU A 47 -6.14 1.29 9.62
N PRO A 48 -6.36 0.23 10.42
CA PRO A 48 -5.59 0.01 11.64
C PRO A 48 -4.10 -0.17 11.34
N LYS A 49 -3.26 0.38 12.21
CA LYS A 49 -1.80 0.22 12.16
C LYS A 49 -1.35 -0.84 13.16
N ARG A 50 -0.36 -1.64 12.77
CA ARG A 50 0.27 -2.66 13.62
C ARG A 50 1.20 -1.98 14.62
N GLN A 51 1.15 -2.41 15.88
CA GLN A 51 1.94 -1.79 16.97
C GLN A 51 3.43 -2.15 16.91
N THR A 52 3.81 -3.26 16.29
CA THR A 52 5.19 -3.76 16.30
C THR A 52 6.12 -3.06 15.31
N ASP A 53 5.59 -2.58 14.19
CA ASP A 53 6.37 -1.98 13.09
C ASP A 53 5.63 -0.84 12.38
N GLY A 54 4.45 -0.43 12.88
CA GLY A 54 3.68 0.66 12.30
C GLY A 54 3.06 0.38 10.95
N ALA A 55 3.10 -0.87 10.46
CA ALA A 55 2.56 -1.25 9.16
C ALA A 55 1.03 -1.12 9.12
N THR A 56 0.48 -0.66 7.99
CA THR A 56 -0.97 -0.58 7.79
C THR A 56 -1.54 -1.97 7.52
N ILE A 57 -2.55 -2.36 8.29
CA ILE A 57 -3.18 -3.68 8.23
C ILE A 57 -4.35 -3.64 7.24
N ILE A 58 -4.26 -4.43 6.17
CA ILE A 58 -5.34 -4.67 5.22
C ILE A 58 -5.94 -6.05 5.49
N ARG A 59 -7.21 -6.09 5.88
CA ARG A 59 -7.98 -7.33 6.03
C ARG A 59 -8.32 -7.90 4.65
N THR A 60 -8.00 -9.16 4.42
CA THR A 60 -8.15 -9.84 3.12
C THR A 60 -9.31 -10.84 3.08
N HIS A 61 -9.77 -11.32 4.24
CA HIS A 61 -10.89 -12.25 4.40
C HIS A 61 -11.97 -11.66 5.31
N ASP A 62 -13.22 -12.03 5.03
CA ASP A 62 -14.34 -11.74 5.92
C ASP A 62 -14.16 -12.51 7.24
N SER A 63 -14.47 -11.86 8.36
CA SER A 63 -14.37 -12.46 9.69
C SER A 63 -15.49 -11.93 10.57
N GLY A 64 -16.56 -12.70 10.71
CA GLY A 64 -17.73 -12.30 11.49
C GLY A 64 -18.38 -11.04 10.91
N ASN A 65 -18.40 -9.96 11.69
CA ASN A 65 -18.99 -8.69 11.28
C ASN A 65 -18.04 -7.81 10.43
N ASP A 66 -16.75 -8.13 10.38
CA ASP A 66 -15.76 -7.38 9.63
C ASP A 66 -15.62 -7.91 8.20
N LYS A 67 -15.86 -7.03 7.22
CA LYS A 67 -15.69 -7.36 5.81
C LYS A 67 -14.24 -7.19 5.34
N ALA A 68 -13.83 -8.05 4.42
CA ALA A 68 -12.60 -7.92 3.66
C ALA A 68 -12.56 -6.59 2.90
N VAL A 69 -11.37 -6.04 2.76
CA VAL A 69 -11.16 -4.83 1.97
C VAL A 69 -10.97 -5.21 0.51
N VAL A 70 -11.66 -4.51 -0.39
CA VAL A 70 -11.45 -4.67 -1.84
C VAL A 70 -10.18 -3.94 -2.25
N PHE A 71 -9.19 -4.70 -2.72
CA PHE A 71 -7.93 -4.17 -3.24
C PHE A 71 -7.28 -5.11 -4.26
N LYS A 72 -6.34 -4.56 -5.05
CA LYS A 72 -5.41 -5.29 -5.91
C LYS A 72 -3.99 -4.76 -5.69
N LEU A 73 -3.06 -5.68 -5.45
CA LEU A 73 -1.63 -5.39 -5.28
C LEU A 73 -0.88 -5.76 -6.57
N ASN A 74 0.00 -4.87 -7.01
CA ASN A 74 0.96 -5.05 -8.10
C ASN A 74 2.37 -5.02 -7.51
N ALA A 75 2.87 -6.17 -7.08
CA ALA A 75 4.17 -6.32 -6.47
C ALA A 75 4.73 -7.73 -6.73
N ASN A 76 6.05 -7.83 -6.80
CA ASN A 76 6.74 -9.11 -6.94
C ASN A 76 6.83 -9.79 -5.57
N SER A 77 6.45 -11.07 -5.49
CA SER A 77 6.73 -11.88 -4.31
C SER A 77 8.23 -12.19 -4.23
N SER A 78 8.78 -12.08 -3.04
CA SER A 78 10.16 -12.42 -2.72
C SER A 78 10.21 -13.55 -1.67
N ASP A 79 11.41 -14.05 -1.40
CA ASP A 79 11.63 -15.16 -0.47
C ASP A 79 11.13 -14.85 0.95
N ALA A 80 10.75 -15.91 1.64
CA ALA A 80 10.32 -15.81 3.03
C ALA A 80 11.51 -15.45 3.93
N VAL A 81 11.31 -14.48 4.81
CA VAL A 81 12.29 -14.07 5.82
C VAL A 81 11.75 -14.37 7.21
N LEU A 82 12.59 -14.92 8.08
CA LEU A 82 12.28 -15.07 9.50
C LEU A 82 12.79 -13.83 10.24
N VAL A 83 11.89 -13.09 10.87
CA VAL A 83 12.21 -11.88 11.63
C VAL A 83 12.08 -12.19 13.11
N GLU A 84 13.14 -11.92 13.87
CA GLU A 84 13.12 -11.99 15.33
C GLU A 84 12.45 -10.74 15.91
N ARG A 85 11.53 -10.94 16.85
CA ARG A 85 10.79 -9.90 17.58
C ARG A 85 10.87 -10.21 19.07
N SER A 86 10.57 -9.22 19.92
CA SER A 86 10.55 -9.39 21.38
C SER A 86 9.64 -10.53 21.85
N GLY A 87 8.60 -10.89 21.09
CA GLY A 87 7.66 -11.97 21.38
C GLY A 87 7.89 -13.28 20.61
N GLY A 88 9.03 -13.43 19.90
CA GLY A 88 9.38 -14.65 19.15
C GLY A 88 9.68 -14.39 17.68
N HIS A 89 9.58 -15.44 16.85
CA HIS A 89 9.94 -15.39 15.44
C HIS A 89 8.70 -15.25 14.55
N GLU A 90 8.75 -14.31 13.61
CA GLU A 90 7.69 -14.06 12.63
C GLU A 90 8.20 -14.40 11.23
N ARG A 91 7.50 -15.30 10.53
CA ARG A 91 7.79 -15.58 9.11
C ARG A 91 7.05 -14.57 8.23
N GLN A 92 7.80 -13.84 7.41
CA GLN A 92 7.28 -12.82 6.50
C GLN A 92 7.51 -13.24 5.04
N TYR A 93 6.43 -13.29 4.26
CA TYR A 93 6.49 -13.39 2.80
C TYR A 93 6.36 -11.99 2.22
N ARG A 94 7.44 -11.50 1.64
CA ARG A 94 7.64 -10.08 1.30
C ARG A 94 7.22 -9.76 -0.12
N PHE A 95 6.71 -8.55 -0.31
CA PHE A 95 6.29 -8.01 -1.59
C PHE A 95 7.09 -6.75 -1.93
N SER A 96 7.70 -6.73 -3.11
CA SER A 96 8.57 -5.65 -3.56
C SER A 96 8.03 -4.97 -4.82
N CYS A 97 8.32 -3.68 -4.96
CA CYS A 97 8.02 -2.90 -6.15
C CYS A 97 8.64 -3.58 -7.39
N PRO A 98 7.87 -3.80 -8.48
CA PRO A 98 8.39 -4.50 -9.65
C PRO A 98 9.43 -3.68 -10.42
N ARG A 99 9.51 -2.37 -10.19
CA ARG A 99 10.44 -1.47 -10.88
C ARG A 99 11.75 -1.25 -10.13
N CYS A 100 11.69 -0.85 -8.86
CA CYS A 100 12.89 -0.50 -8.07
C CYS A 100 13.22 -1.50 -6.96
N ASN A 101 12.46 -2.59 -6.84
CA ASN A 101 12.62 -3.61 -5.80
C ASN A 101 12.49 -3.10 -4.34
N LEU A 102 11.93 -1.91 -4.14
CA LEU A 102 11.61 -1.41 -2.80
C LEU A 102 10.62 -2.35 -2.12
N LEU A 103 10.88 -2.74 -0.87
CA LEU A 103 9.95 -3.52 -0.06
C LEU A 103 8.70 -2.69 0.26
N VAL A 104 7.53 -3.12 -0.21
CA VAL A 104 6.26 -2.38 -0.03
C VAL A 104 5.35 -2.98 1.02
N GLY A 105 5.48 -4.28 1.29
CA GLY A 105 4.64 -4.97 2.26
C GLY A 105 5.01 -6.43 2.43
N TYR A 106 4.25 -7.12 3.27
CA TYR A 106 4.42 -8.54 3.54
C TYR A 106 3.12 -9.16 4.05
N GLN A 107 3.08 -10.49 4.08
CA GLN A 107 2.03 -11.27 4.74
C GLN A 107 2.65 -12.47 5.47
N SER A 108 1.92 -13.09 6.40
CA SER A 108 2.43 -14.21 7.22
C SER A 108 2.26 -15.59 6.57
N THR A 109 1.58 -15.68 5.43
CA THR A 109 1.31 -16.93 4.71
C THR A 109 1.96 -16.92 3.32
N PRO A 110 2.31 -18.09 2.74
CA PRO A 110 2.92 -18.15 1.42
C PRO A 110 2.07 -17.46 0.35
N PRO A 111 2.67 -16.82 -0.67
CA PRO A 111 1.93 -16.30 -1.82
C PRO A 111 0.98 -17.34 -2.43
N PRO A 112 -0.14 -16.94 -3.06
CA PRO A 112 -0.43 -15.61 -3.60
C PRO A 112 -0.88 -14.57 -2.57
N VAL A 113 -0.97 -13.31 -3.00
CA VAL A 113 -1.57 -12.23 -2.19
C VAL A 113 -2.99 -12.63 -1.78
N LYS A 114 -3.38 -12.36 -0.53
CA LYS A 114 -4.68 -12.75 0.09
C LYS A 114 -4.81 -14.23 0.46
N SER A 115 -3.71 -14.97 0.58
CA SER A 115 -3.72 -16.34 1.12
C SER A 115 -3.93 -16.43 2.63
N GLY A 116 -3.67 -15.34 3.36
CA GLY A 116 -3.84 -15.25 4.81
C GLY A 116 -4.71 -14.06 5.19
N PRO A 117 -5.13 -13.94 6.47
CA PRO A 117 -6.17 -13.01 6.95
C PRO A 117 -5.82 -11.52 6.80
N PHE A 118 -4.53 -11.21 6.73
CA PHE A 118 -4.03 -9.85 6.69
C PHE A 118 -2.86 -9.71 5.71
N LEU A 119 -2.82 -8.55 5.06
CA LEU A 119 -1.68 -8.02 4.32
C LEU A 119 -1.18 -6.76 5.05
N TYR A 120 0.12 -6.66 5.25
CA TYR A 120 0.76 -5.55 5.95
C TYR A 120 1.49 -4.68 4.93
N ILE A 121 1.12 -3.40 4.83
CA ILE A 121 1.80 -2.41 4.00
C ILE A 121 2.77 -1.62 4.87
N LEU A 122 4.03 -1.53 4.48
CA LEU A 122 5.03 -0.81 5.24
C LEU A 122 4.75 0.70 5.24
N ARG A 123 4.97 1.33 6.39
CA ARG A 123 4.88 2.78 6.55
C ARG A 123 5.84 3.46 5.56
N GLY A 124 5.43 4.58 4.96
CA GLY A 124 6.28 5.34 4.05
C GLY A 124 6.57 4.69 2.68
N ALA A 125 6.13 3.45 2.42
CA ALA A 125 6.43 2.77 1.16
C ALA A 125 5.59 3.28 -0.02
N LEU A 126 4.39 3.81 0.27
CA LEU A 126 3.37 4.14 -0.72
C LEU A 126 2.87 5.59 -0.62
N THR A 127 2.64 6.22 -1.77
CA THR A 127 2.13 7.59 -1.91
C THR A 127 0.92 7.64 -2.84
N GLN A 128 0.00 8.59 -2.65
CA GLN A 128 -1.07 8.85 -3.63
C GLN A 128 -0.60 9.72 -4.80
N MET A 129 0.52 10.44 -4.63
CA MET A 129 1.10 11.34 -5.63
C MET A 129 2.31 10.67 -6.28
N GLN A 130 2.23 10.38 -7.57
CA GLN A 130 3.28 9.67 -8.30
C GLN A 130 4.64 10.39 -8.20
N GLY A 131 5.69 9.67 -7.79
CA GLY A 131 7.05 10.21 -7.71
C GLY A 131 7.31 11.17 -6.54
N GLN A 132 6.37 11.32 -5.61
CA GLN A 132 6.58 12.09 -4.37
C GLN A 132 6.82 11.15 -3.20
N VAL A 133 7.79 11.51 -2.37
CA VAL A 133 8.05 10.81 -1.11
C VAL A 133 6.90 11.11 -0.12
N PRO A 134 6.27 10.09 0.49
CA PRO A 134 5.29 10.30 1.55
C PRO A 134 5.85 11.13 2.71
N ARG A 135 5.01 11.94 3.36
CA ARG A 135 5.45 12.75 4.51
C ARG A 135 5.92 11.87 5.68
N ASP A 136 5.32 10.70 5.83
CA ASP A 136 5.62 9.71 6.87
C ASP A 136 6.77 8.77 6.51
N ALA A 137 7.49 9.03 5.40
CA ALA A 137 8.61 8.18 4.97
C ALA A 137 9.78 8.18 5.96
N PHE A 138 9.93 9.26 6.73
CA PHE A 138 11.02 9.45 7.69
C PHE A 138 10.56 9.34 9.16
N ASP A 139 9.27 9.06 9.41
CA ASP A 139 8.72 9.01 10.78
C ASP A 139 9.40 7.94 11.66
N GLY A 140 10.06 6.94 11.07
CA GLY A 140 10.78 5.89 11.80
C GLY A 140 12.22 6.24 12.20
N GLU A 141 12.80 7.33 11.70
CA GLU A 141 14.16 7.77 12.10
C GLU A 141 14.17 8.23 13.57
N ILE A 142 13.10 8.89 14.01
CA ILE A 142 12.96 9.39 15.39
C ILE A 142 12.84 8.23 16.40
N ASP A 143 12.15 7.15 16.01
CA ASP A 143 11.98 5.96 16.86
C ASP A 143 13.31 5.20 17.05
N LEU A 144 14.19 5.23 16.04
CA LEU A 144 15.52 4.63 16.12
C LEU A 144 16.43 5.41 17.07
N GLU A 145 16.45 6.75 16.98
CA GLU A 145 17.23 7.62 17.87
C GLU A 145 16.86 7.44 19.35
N LEU A 146 15.58 7.21 19.65
CA LEU A 146 15.11 6.94 21.02
C LEU A 146 15.51 5.55 21.53
N SER A 147 15.64 4.56 20.64
CA SER A 147 16.07 3.20 21.01
C SER A 147 17.58 3.12 21.25
N GLU A 148 18.38 3.94 20.56
CA GLU A 148 19.84 3.99 20.72
C GLU A 148 20.28 4.80 21.94
N GLY A 149 19.45 5.72 22.44
CA GLY A 149 19.73 6.57 23.61
C GLY A 149 19.60 5.91 24.99
N VAL A 150 19.26 4.62 25.08
CA VAL A 150 19.05 3.91 26.36
C VAL A 150 20.30 3.12 26.82
N THR A 151 21.41 3.18 26.08
CA THR A 151 22.68 2.54 26.47
C THR A 151 23.71 3.60 26.88
N GLN A 152 23.54 4.20 28.06
CA GLN A 152 24.65 4.78 28.83
C GLN A 152 24.53 4.35 30.29
#